data_AF-A0A975B3N0-F1
#
_entry.id   AF-A0A975B3N0-F1
#
_cell.length_a   1.000
_cell.length_b   1.000
_cell.length_c   1.000
_cell.angle_alpha   90.00
_cell.angle_beta   90.00
_cell.angle_gamma   90.00
#
_symmetry.space_group_name_H-M   'P 1'
#
loop_
_entity.id
_entity.type
_entity.pdbx_description
1 polymer ?
#
loop_
_entity_poly.entity_id
_entity_poly.type
_entity_poly.pdbx_seq_one_letter_code
_entity_poly.pdbx_strand_id
1 'polypeptide(L)'
;MELDIKTWVSVSAFLGGGLAMGLGAIGAAIGEGNAALSANAAVSRNPESSTEIFKGMLVGQAVAESASIFALVVAMILLFTKFAAPSFLIICAVISAGLCMGLGAIGAGIGSGLPAGAACTAISRQPAVSAKLMTNMLIGSAVCQTPSIFALVTAFILIFSNFSNAPVSPTWAALIGAGLATGLSAIGSGIGGGLVAKESCEGVGRQPAASMPVTNVMLLGQAITQTPAILGMLVSFILLFKGFPASDTFTPAMALLGSGLCMGIGAIGPGIGEGWASSGGVKWIARNEKHTGDITRLMLVGMAVTESTAIYAMVISLSLIFVL
;
A
#
# COMPACT_ATOMS: atom_id res chain seq x y z
N MET A 1 -18.30 36.04 9.02
CA MET A 1 -18.98 34.77 9.34
C MET A 1 -17.96 33.96 10.14
N GLU A 2 -18.01 34.01 11.47
CA GLU A 2 -17.16 33.14 12.30
C GLU A 2 -17.78 31.74 12.26
N LEU A 3 -17.04 30.77 11.74
CA LEU A 3 -17.50 29.38 11.62
C LEU A 3 -17.17 28.63 12.93
N ASP A 4 -18.17 27.99 13.53
CA ASP A 4 -18.03 27.09 14.68
C ASP A 4 -17.06 25.93 14.34
N ILE A 5 -16.33 25.45 15.34
CA ILE A 5 -15.51 24.22 15.28
C ILE A 5 -16.31 23.06 14.70
N LYS A 6 -17.60 22.92 15.05
CA LYS A 6 -18.49 21.91 14.46
C LYS A 6 -18.58 22.03 12.94
N THR A 7 -18.65 23.25 12.42
CA THR A 7 -18.69 23.48 10.97
C THR A 7 -17.36 23.09 10.33
N TRP A 8 -16.23 23.44 10.95
CA TRP A 8 -14.91 23.04 10.46
C TRP A 8 -14.65 21.53 10.49
N VAL A 9 -15.16 20.84 11.51
CA VAL A 9 -15.12 19.37 11.58
C VAL A 9 -15.93 18.76 10.43
N SER A 10 -17.14 19.25 10.17
CA SER A 10 -17.95 18.79 9.03
C SER A 10 -17.28 19.07 7.69
N VAL A 11 -16.71 20.27 7.49
CA VAL A 11 -15.94 20.61 6.27
C VAL A 11 -14.79 19.63 6.08
N SER A 12 -14.04 19.34 7.15
CA SER A 12 -12.88 18.45 7.10
C SER A 12 -13.28 16.99 6.87
N ALA A 13 -14.43 16.56 7.40
CA ALA A 13 -14.97 15.23 7.16
C ALA A 13 -15.42 15.06 5.70
N PHE A 14 -16.07 16.07 5.11
CA PHE A 14 -16.44 16.05 3.69
C PHE A 14 -15.22 16.05 2.78
N LEU A 15 -14.23 16.89 3.08
CA LEU A 15 -12.96 16.91 2.34
C LEU A 15 -12.21 15.58 2.50
N GLY A 16 -12.10 15.06 3.71
CA GLY A 16 -11.47 13.77 4.01
C GLY A 16 -12.16 12.61 3.29
N GLY A 17 -13.50 12.58 3.27
CA GLY A 17 -14.27 11.57 2.54
C GLY A 17 -14.06 11.64 1.03
N GLY A 18 -14.02 12.86 0.47
CA GLY A 18 -13.69 13.08 -0.94
C GLY A 18 -12.27 12.64 -1.29
N LEU A 19 -11.29 12.96 -0.45
CA LEU A 19 -9.89 12.55 -0.63
C LEU A 19 -9.73 11.03 -0.53
N ALA A 20 -10.40 10.39 0.43
CA ALA A 20 -10.37 8.93 0.59
C ALA A 20 -10.85 8.24 -0.68
N MET A 21 -12.06 8.52 -1.13
CA MET A 21 -12.62 7.84 -2.30
C MET A 21 -11.93 8.26 -3.60
N GLY A 22 -11.66 9.56 -3.78
CA GLY A 22 -11.05 10.10 -4.99
C GLY A 22 -9.67 9.51 -5.26
N LEU A 23 -8.80 9.45 -4.23
CA LEU A 23 -7.47 8.83 -4.36
C LEU A 23 -7.56 7.30 -4.36
N GLY A 24 -8.44 6.71 -3.54
CA GLY A 24 -8.58 5.27 -3.41
C GLY A 24 -9.04 4.56 -4.68
N ALA A 25 -9.88 5.22 -5.49
CA ALA A 25 -10.35 4.67 -6.76
C ALA A 25 -9.25 4.54 -7.83
N ILE A 26 -8.19 5.36 -7.75
CA ILE A 26 -7.13 5.42 -8.79
C ILE A 26 -6.43 4.07 -8.91
N GLY A 27 -6.04 3.49 -7.78
CA GLY A 27 -5.21 2.30 -7.77
C GLY A 27 -5.93 1.09 -8.36
N ALA A 28 -7.16 0.81 -7.87
CA ALA A 28 -7.94 -0.32 -8.34
C ALA A 28 -8.29 -0.18 -9.82
N ALA A 29 -8.77 0.99 -10.27
CA ALA A 29 -9.15 1.19 -11.67
C ALA A 29 -7.96 0.94 -12.63
N ILE A 30 -6.76 1.40 -12.28
CA ILE A 30 -5.55 1.12 -13.07
C ILE A 30 -5.20 -0.37 -13.06
N GLY A 31 -5.24 -1.01 -11.88
CA GLY A 31 -4.95 -2.43 -11.72
C GLY A 31 -5.93 -3.33 -12.49
N GLU A 32 -7.22 -3.06 -12.38
CA GLU A 32 -8.31 -3.78 -13.07
C GLU A 32 -8.25 -3.58 -14.57
N GLY A 33 -7.99 -2.36 -15.03
CA GLY A 33 -7.79 -2.05 -16.45
C GLY A 33 -6.61 -2.81 -17.04
N ASN A 34 -5.50 -2.92 -16.31
CA ASN A 34 -4.34 -3.71 -16.73
C ASN A 34 -4.64 -5.23 -16.78
N ALA A 35 -5.43 -5.74 -15.82
CA ALA A 35 -5.90 -7.13 -15.85
C ALA A 35 -6.76 -7.39 -17.09
N ALA A 36 -7.72 -6.51 -17.38
CA ALA A 36 -8.57 -6.59 -18.57
C ALA A 36 -7.79 -6.49 -19.88
N LEU A 37 -6.80 -5.58 -19.96
CA LEU A 37 -5.90 -5.46 -21.11
C LEU A 37 -5.19 -6.78 -21.40
N SER A 38 -4.62 -7.40 -20.36
CA SER A 38 -3.91 -8.67 -20.47
C SER A 38 -4.85 -9.83 -20.81
N ALA A 39 -6.06 -9.84 -20.25
CA ALA A 39 -7.09 -10.83 -20.54
C ALA A 39 -7.53 -10.77 -22.02
N ASN A 40 -7.75 -9.59 -22.57
CA ASN A 40 -8.09 -9.42 -23.99
C ASN A 40 -6.99 -9.98 -24.90
N ALA A 41 -5.72 -9.66 -24.60
CA ALA A 41 -4.58 -10.21 -25.34
C ALA A 41 -4.47 -11.73 -25.19
N ALA A 42 -4.78 -12.27 -24.01
CA ALA A 42 -4.75 -13.70 -23.71
C ALA A 42 -5.86 -14.45 -24.47
N VAL A 43 -7.10 -13.95 -24.47
CA VAL A 43 -8.24 -14.53 -25.21
C VAL A 43 -7.99 -14.49 -26.71
N SER A 44 -7.42 -13.39 -27.23
CA SER A 44 -7.06 -13.29 -28.65
C SER A 44 -6.06 -14.36 -29.07
N ARG A 45 -5.14 -14.77 -28.20
CA ARG A 45 -4.15 -15.81 -28.47
C ARG A 45 -4.72 -17.22 -28.33
N ASN A 46 -5.64 -17.42 -27.38
CA ASN A 46 -6.25 -18.73 -27.11
C ASN A 46 -7.75 -18.59 -26.77
N PRO A 47 -8.62 -18.50 -27.78
CA PRO A 47 -10.07 -18.31 -27.58
C PRO A 47 -10.74 -19.48 -26.84
N GLU A 48 -10.21 -20.70 -27.00
CA GLU A 48 -10.76 -21.91 -26.37
C GLU A 48 -10.66 -21.85 -24.84
N SER A 49 -9.69 -21.09 -24.31
CA SER A 49 -9.47 -20.91 -22.87
C SER A 49 -10.16 -19.67 -22.30
N SER A 50 -11.04 -19.02 -23.07
CA SER A 50 -11.70 -17.76 -22.69
C SER A 50 -12.42 -17.83 -21.35
N THR A 51 -13.13 -18.92 -21.06
CA THR A 51 -13.82 -19.12 -19.79
C THR A 51 -12.87 -19.07 -18.58
N GLU A 52 -11.71 -19.73 -18.68
CA GLU A 52 -10.73 -19.77 -17.59
C GLU A 52 -10.00 -18.43 -17.44
N ILE A 53 -9.66 -17.78 -18.56
CA ILE A 53 -9.07 -16.44 -18.56
C ILE A 53 -10.03 -15.42 -17.93
N PHE A 54 -11.32 -15.50 -18.27
CA PHE A 54 -12.36 -14.62 -17.74
C PHE A 54 -12.53 -14.79 -16.23
N LYS A 55 -12.59 -16.04 -15.73
CA LYS A 55 -12.62 -16.32 -14.29
C LYS A 55 -11.38 -15.75 -13.59
N GLY A 56 -10.20 -15.95 -14.18
CA GLY A 56 -8.95 -15.43 -13.63
C GLY A 56 -8.92 -13.91 -13.53
N MET A 57 -9.38 -13.23 -14.59
CA MET A 57 -9.52 -11.79 -14.62
C MET A 57 -10.45 -11.28 -13.52
N LEU A 58 -11.67 -11.84 -13.41
CA LEU A 58 -12.66 -11.38 -12.42
C LEU A 58 -12.18 -11.56 -10.99
N VAL A 59 -11.56 -12.69 -10.67
CA VAL A 59 -11.01 -12.93 -9.32
C VAL A 59 -9.88 -11.94 -9.03
N GLY A 60 -8.99 -11.69 -9.99
CA GLY A 60 -7.91 -10.72 -9.82
C GLY A 60 -8.41 -9.29 -9.65
N GLN A 61 -9.43 -8.89 -10.42
CA GLN A 61 -10.10 -7.58 -10.30
C GLN A 61 -10.78 -7.44 -8.93
N ALA A 62 -11.51 -8.46 -8.48
CA ALA A 62 -12.13 -8.45 -7.16
C ALA A 62 -11.12 -8.26 -6.01
N VAL A 63 -9.91 -8.84 -6.14
CA VAL A 63 -8.85 -8.60 -5.15
C VAL A 63 -8.31 -7.18 -5.25
N ALA A 64 -8.09 -6.64 -6.46
CA ALA A 64 -7.64 -5.25 -6.63
C ALA A 64 -8.63 -4.24 -6.06
N GLU A 65 -9.93 -4.47 -6.24
CA GLU A 65 -11.03 -3.61 -5.79
C GLU A 65 -11.12 -3.49 -4.26
N SER A 66 -10.62 -4.48 -3.50
CA SER A 66 -10.66 -4.44 -2.03
C SER A 66 -10.02 -3.18 -1.43
N ALA A 67 -8.98 -2.64 -2.05
CA ALA A 67 -8.34 -1.38 -1.63
C ALA A 67 -9.30 -0.17 -1.79
N SER A 68 -10.03 -0.11 -2.90
CA SER A 68 -11.08 0.91 -3.12
C SER A 68 -12.23 0.75 -2.14
N ILE A 69 -12.61 -0.49 -1.80
CA ILE A 69 -13.67 -0.74 -0.81
C ILE A 69 -13.24 -0.21 0.57
N PHE A 70 -11.98 -0.38 0.98
CA PHE A 70 -11.48 0.20 2.23
C PHE A 70 -11.57 1.74 2.22
N ALA A 71 -11.19 2.37 1.11
CA ALA A 71 -11.33 3.82 0.93
C ALA A 71 -12.79 4.28 0.94
N LEU A 72 -13.69 3.53 0.30
CA LEU A 72 -15.13 3.77 0.33
C LEU A 72 -15.69 3.67 1.74
N VAL A 73 -15.30 2.65 2.51
CA VAL A 73 -15.74 2.48 3.91
C VAL A 73 -15.31 3.68 4.76
N VAL A 74 -14.05 4.12 4.64
CA VAL A 74 -13.57 5.31 5.34
C VAL A 74 -14.33 6.56 4.91
N ALA A 75 -14.56 6.74 3.60
CA ALA A 75 -15.34 7.86 3.09
C ALA A 75 -16.78 7.87 3.64
N MET A 76 -17.45 6.71 3.64
CA MET A 76 -18.80 6.57 4.19
C MET A 76 -18.85 6.90 5.68
N ILE A 77 -17.86 6.44 6.46
CA ILE A 77 -17.75 6.80 7.88
C ILE A 77 -17.60 8.32 8.03
N LEU A 78 -16.70 8.96 7.27
CA LEU A 78 -16.47 10.39 7.36
C LEU A 78 -17.71 11.22 6.95
N LEU A 79 -18.44 10.80 5.92
CA LEU A 79 -19.60 11.54 5.41
C LEU A 79 -20.86 11.41 6.30
N PHE A 80 -21.06 10.25 6.92
CA PHE A 80 -22.32 9.93 7.61
C PHE A 80 -22.19 9.84 9.14
N THR A 81 -20.99 9.93 9.70
CA THR A 81 -20.78 9.97 11.15
C THR A 81 -20.87 11.40 11.68
N LYS A 82 -21.63 11.58 12.77
CA LYS A 82 -21.64 12.84 13.52
C LYS A 82 -20.45 12.88 14.48
N PHE A 83 -19.40 13.59 14.10
CA PHE A 83 -18.23 13.78 14.95
C PHE A 83 -18.51 14.78 16.06
N ALA A 84 -18.14 14.42 17.29
CA ALA A 84 -18.05 15.39 18.37
C ALA A 84 -16.93 16.40 18.04
N ALA A 85 -17.13 17.67 18.38
CA ALA A 85 -16.17 18.74 18.12
C ALA A 85 -15.60 19.36 19.42
N PRO A 86 -15.02 18.57 20.35
CA PRO A 86 -14.47 19.07 21.60
C PRO A 86 -13.15 19.84 21.41
N SER A 87 -12.45 19.66 20.28
CA SER A 87 -11.13 20.25 20.02
C SER A 87 -10.90 20.43 18.51
N PHE A 88 -10.08 21.43 18.15
CA PHE A 88 -9.60 21.64 16.78
C PHE A 88 -8.79 20.45 16.25
N LEU A 89 -8.26 19.57 17.10
CA LEU A 89 -7.52 18.39 16.70
C LEU A 89 -8.36 17.39 15.88
N ILE A 90 -9.67 17.35 16.11
CA ILE A 90 -10.58 16.46 15.36
C ILE A 90 -10.61 16.83 13.87
N ILE A 91 -10.51 18.12 13.54
CA ILE A 91 -10.42 18.62 12.15
C ILE A 91 -9.25 17.96 11.43
N CYS A 92 -8.06 17.96 12.06
CA CYS A 92 -6.85 17.36 11.52
C CYS A 92 -6.92 15.83 11.49
N ALA A 93 -7.56 15.21 12.49
CA ALA A 93 -7.72 13.76 12.55
C ALA A 93 -8.56 13.21 11.38
N VAL A 94 -9.73 13.82 11.13
CA VAL A 94 -10.66 13.33 10.09
C VAL A 94 -10.14 13.54 8.68
N ILE A 95 -9.49 14.68 8.40
CA ILE A 95 -8.88 14.91 7.08
C ILE A 95 -7.68 13.99 6.87
N SER A 96 -6.87 13.77 7.92
CA SER A 96 -5.72 12.88 7.88
C SER A 96 -6.13 11.44 7.65
N ALA A 97 -7.22 10.97 8.28
CA ALA A 97 -7.74 9.62 8.07
C ALA A 97 -8.15 9.38 6.62
N GLY A 98 -8.85 10.34 6.01
CA GLY A 98 -9.25 10.26 4.61
C GLY A 98 -8.05 10.25 3.66
N LEU A 99 -7.08 11.14 3.89
CA LEU A 99 -5.85 11.22 3.12
C LEU A 99 -4.99 9.94 3.25
N CYS A 100 -4.84 9.42 4.47
CA CYS A 100 -4.11 8.19 4.77
C CYS A 100 -4.68 7.01 4.00
N MET A 101 -5.99 6.78 4.09
CA MET A 101 -6.64 5.66 3.40
C MET A 101 -6.60 5.83 1.88
N GLY A 102 -6.90 7.04 1.38
CA GLY A 102 -6.90 7.32 -0.05
C GLY A 102 -5.53 7.05 -0.69
N LEU A 103 -4.45 7.54 -0.07
CA LEU A 103 -3.08 7.29 -0.55
C LEU A 103 -2.68 5.82 -0.41
N GLY A 104 -3.03 5.19 0.72
CA GLY A 104 -2.67 3.80 0.99
C GLY A 104 -3.29 2.79 0.03
N ALA A 105 -4.48 3.10 -0.51
CA ALA A 105 -5.16 2.25 -1.49
C ALA A 105 -4.52 2.27 -2.89
N ILE A 106 -3.79 3.35 -3.26
CA ILE A 106 -3.21 3.51 -4.60
C ILE A 106 -2.26 2.35 -4.93
N GLY A 107 -1.28 2.10 -4.06
CA GLY A 107 -0.24 1.13 -4.33
C GLY A 107 -0.76 -0.29 -4.44
N ALA A 108 -1.60 -0.70 -3.48
CA ALA A 108 -2.14 -2.05 -3.44
C ALA A 108 -3.13 -2.33 -4.59
N GLY A 109 -3.94 -1.34 -4.98
CA GLY A 109 -4.85 -1.46 -6.11
C GLY A 109 -4.10 -1.70 -7.43
N ILE A 110 -3.06 -0.88 -7.71
CA ILE A 110 -2.20 -1.06 -8.88
C ILE A 110 -1.49 -2.41 -8.81
N GLY A 111 -0.84 -2.69 -7.67
CA GLY A 111 -0.02 -3.87 -7.46
C GLY A 111 -0.80 -5.17 -7.60
N SER A 112 -2.00 -5.26 -7.04
CA SER A 112 -2.83 -6.48 -7.08
C SER A 112 -3.40 -6.79 -8.48
N GLY A 113 -3.53 -5.78 -9.35
CA GLY A 113 -3.97 -5.97 -10.73
C GLY A 113 -2.87 -6.50 -11.67
N LEU A 114 -1.59 -6.33 -11.33
CA LEU A 114 -0.46 -6.85 -12.11
C LEU A 114 -0.42 -8.39 -12.19
N PRO A 115 -0.48 -9.15 -11.07
CA PRO A 115 -0.51 -10.61 -11.11
C PRO A 115 -1.79 -11.15 -11.77
N ALA A 116 -2.91 -10.43 -11.70
CA ALA A 116 -4.13 -10.80 -12.42
C ALA A 116 -3.91 -10.88 -13.93
N GLY A 117 -3.32 -9.83 -14.52
CA GLY A 117 -3.00 -9.83 -15.95
C GLY A 117 -1.96 -10.88 -16.34
N ALA A 118 -0.94 -11.10 -15.49
CA ALA A 118 0.04 -12.16 -15.71
C ALA A 118 -0.58 -13.56 -15.61
N ALA A 119 -1.50 -13.79 -14.68
CA ALA A 119 -2.24 -15.04 -14.55
C ALA A 119 -3.09 -15.30 -15.80
N CYS A 120 -3.82 -14.31 -16.33
CA CYS A 120 -4.55 -14.45 -17.59
C CYS A 120 -3.63 -14.85 -18.75
N THR A 121 -2.47 -14.19 -18.87
CA THR A 121 -1.47 -14.53 -19.90
C THR A 121 -0.90 -15.93 -19.70
N ALA A 122 -0.66 -16.35 -18.46
CA ALA A 122 -0.17 -17.69 -18.13
C ALA A 122 -1.22 -18.77 -18.44
N ILE A 123 -2.49 -18.53 -18.10
CA ILE A 123 -3.62 -19.44 -18.39
C ILE A 123 -3.75 -19.65 -19.90
N SER A 124 -3.65 -18.59 -20.72
CA SER A 124 -3.70 -18.76 -22.19
C SER A 124 -2.61 -19.67 -22.75
N ARG A 125 -1.44 -19.75 -22.09
CA ARG A 125 -0.33 -20.63 -22.48
C ARG A 125 -0.51 -22.05 -21.96
N GLN A 126 -1.02 -22.19 -20.73
CA GLN A 126 -1.16 -23.48 -20.07
C GLN A 126 -2.50 -23.56 -19.30
N PRO A 127 -3.62 -23.81 -20.00
CA PRO A 127 -4.95 -23.83 -19.38
C PRO A 127 -5.08 -24.95 -18.33
N ALA A 128 -4.37 -26.07 -18.52
CA ALA A 128 -4.39 -27.22 -17.63
C ALA A 128 -3.88 -26.93 -16.21
N VAL A 129 -3.13 -25.84 -16.00
CA VAL A 129 -2.62 -25.43 -14.67
C VAL A 129 -3.33 -24.17 -14.13
N SER A 130 -4.51 -23.83 -14.68
CA SER A 130 -5.32 -22.67 -14.26
C SER A 130 -5.48 -22.60 -12.74
N ALA A 131 -5.91 -23.68 -12.09
CA ALA A 131 -6.10 -23.72 -10.64
C ALA A 131 -4.82 -23.34 -9.85
N LYS A 132 -3.66 -23.85 -10.27
CA LYS A 132 -2.36 -23.54 -9.63
C LYS A 132 -1.98 -22.07 -9.84
N LEU A 133 -2.22 -21.52 -11.03
CA LEU A 133 -1.98 -20.10 -11.32
C LEU A 133 -2.89 -19.19 -10.51
N MET A 134 -4.16 -19.56 -10.35
CA MET A 134 -5.12 -18.84 -9.53
C MET A 134 -4.68 -18.81 -8.06
N THR A 135 -4.26 -19.94 -7.50
CA THR A 135 -3.71 -20.00 -6.14
C THR A 135 -2.48 -19.10 -6.00
N ASN A 136 -1.53 -19.18 -6.94
CA ASN A 136 -0.32 -18.35 -6.89
C ASN A 136 -0.63 -16.85 -6.99
N MET A 137 -1.55 -16.48 -7.88
CA MET A 137 -2.04 -15.11 -8.01
C MET A 137 -2.67 -14.61 -6.71
N LEU A 138 -3.56 -15.40 -6.10
CA LEU A 138 -4.23 -15.04 -4.85
C LEU A 138 -3.24 -14.86 -3.71
N ILE A 139 -2.26 -15.75 -3.57
CA ILE A 139 -1.20 -15.64 -2.55
C ILE A 139 -0.42 -14.34 -2.77
N GLY A 140 0.04 -14.08 -4.01
CA GLY A 140 0.80 -12.89 -4.33
C GLY A 140 0.01 -11.60 -4.09
N SER A 141 -1.23 -11.52 -4.58
CA SER A 141 -2.10 -10.35 -4.41
C SER A 141 -2.53 -10.12 -2.95
N ALA A 142 -2.69 -11.17 -2.15
CA ALA A 142 -3.02 -11.02 -0.73
C ALA A 142 -1.94 -10.26 0.03
N VAL A 143 -0.65 -10.53 -0.26
CA VAL A 143 0.46 -9.80 0.36
C VAL A 143 0.51 -8.35 -0.13
N CYS A 144 0.21 -8.10 -1.41
CA CYS A 144 0.12 -6.73 -1.97
C CYS A 144 -0.92 -5.84 -1.30
N GLN A 145 -1.93 -6.42 -0.65
CA GLN A 145 -2.98 -5.69 0.05
C GLN A 145 -2.59 -5.23 1.46
N THR A 146 -1.53 -5.79 2.04
CA THR A 146 -1.14 -5.46 3.42
C THR A 146 -0.86 -3.97 3.67
N PRO A 147 -0.29 -3.18 2.74
CA PRO A 147 -0.12 -1.73 2.94
C PRO A 147 -1.44 -0.97 3.05
N SER A 148 -2.46 -1.36 2.28
CA SER A 148 -3.80 -0.77 2.40
C SER A 148 -4.42 -1.06 3.76
N ILE A 149 -4.17 -2.26 4.31
CA ILE A 149 -4.63 -2.60 5.66
C ILE A 149 -3.91 -1.74 6.71
N PHE A 150 -2.61 -1.48 6.57
CA PHE A 150 -1.90 -0.57 7.47
C PHE A 150 -2.48 0.85 7.43
N ALA A 151 -2.80 1.34 6.22
CA ALA A 151 -3.46 2.63 6.04
C ALA A 151 -4.88 2.66 6.62
N LEU A 152 -5.66 1.58 6.45
CA LEU A 152 -6.99 1.44 7.03
C LEU A 152 -6.96 1.44 8.56
N VAL A 153 -6.06 0.68 9.16
CA VAL A 153 -5.88 0.64 10.62
C VAL A 153 -5.48 2.02 11.14
N THR A 154 -4.55 2.71 10.47
CA THR A 154 -4.13 4.07 10.83
C THR A 154 -5.31 5.06 10.71
N ALA A 155 -6.11 4.97 9.65
CA ALA A 155 -7.31 5.79 9.47
C ALA A 155 -8.35 5.54 10.57
N PHE A 156 -8.58 4.29 10.97
CA PHE A 156 -9.46 3.97 12.08
C PHE A 156 -8.94 4.49 13.42
N ILE A 157 -7.64 4.42 13.69
CA ILE A 157 -7.05 5.02 14.89
C ILE A 157 -7.30 6.53 14.88
N LEU A 158 -7.09 7.21 13.76
CA LEU A 158 -7.36 8.65 13.62
C LEU A 158 -8.84 9.01 13.81
N ILE A 159 -9.76 8.19 13.30
CA ILE A 159 -11.22 8.44 13.40
C ILE A 159 -11.76 8.19 14.81
N PHE A 160 -11.32 7.12 15.46
CA PHE A 160 -11.94 6.62 16.69
C PHE A 160 -11.17 6.97 17.98
N SER A 161 -9.95 7.50 17.89
CA SER A 161 -9.18 7.90 19.07
C SER A 161 -9.57 9.29 19.57
N ASN A 162 -9.50 9.49 20.89
CA ASN A 162 -9.80 10.77 21.52
C ASN A 162 -8.52 11.60 21.73
N PHE A 163 -8.35 12.65 20.93
CA PHE A 163 -7.21 13.57 21.03
C PHE A 163 -7.50 14.83 21.85
N SER A 164 -8.69 14.96 22.45
CA SER A 164 -9.17 16.22 23.06
C SER A 164 -8.33 16.71 24.25
N ASN A 165 -7.61 15.80 24.91
CA ASN A 165 -6.77 16.12 26.07
C ASN A 165 -5.35 16.60 25.68
N ALA A 166 -4.99 16.50 24.39
CA ALA A 166 -3.68 16.90 23.91
C ALA A 166 -3.67 18.40 23.54
N PRO A 167 -2.52 19.09 23.68
CA PRO A 167 -2.40 20.48 23.25
C PRO A 167 -2.57 20.56 21.73
N VAL A 168 -3.28 21.58 21.23
CA VAL A 168 -3.54 21.74 19.80
C VAL A 168 -2.22 21.84 19.03
N SER A 169 -1.32 22.74 19.45
CA SER A 169 0.05 22.85 18.94
C SER A 169 1.02 22.11 19.87
N PRO A 170 1.83 21.15 19.37
CA PRO A 170 2.06 20.80 17.96
C PRO A 170 1.26 19.60 17.43
N THR A 171 0.35 19.02 18.23
CA THR A 171 -0.32 17.74 17.94
C THR A 171 -1.07 17.71 16.62
N TRP A 172 -1.66 18.83 16.18
CA TRP A 172 -2.38 18.90 14.89
C TRP A 172 -1.51 18.41 13.71
N ALA A 173 -0.21 18.75 13.73
CA ALA A 173 0.75 18.41 12.71
C ALA A 173 1.21 16.96 12.81
N ALA A 174 1.27 16.42 14.04
CA ALA A 174 1.53 15.00 14.27
C ALA A 174 0.42 14.12 13.65
N LEU A 175 -0.85 14.52 13.80
CA LEU A 175 -1.99 13.78 13.24
C LEU A 175 -1.95 13.74 11.71
N ILE A 176 -1.64 14.87 11.06
CA ILE A 176 -1.50 14.93 9.59
C ILE A 176 -0.25 14.18 9.15
N GLY A 177 0.88 14.37 9.83
CA GLY A 177 2.13 13.67 9.58
C GLY A 177 1.97 12.14 9.67
N ALA A 178 1.20 11.66 10.65
CA ALA A 178 0.91 10.24 10.83
C ALA A 178 0.15 9.65 9.63
N GLY A 179 -0.88 10.34 9.13
CA GLY A 179 -1.62 9.90 7.96
C GLY A 179 -0.77 9.91 6.68
N LEU A 180 0.07 10.94 6.51
CA LEU A 180 1.00 11.02 5.39
C LEU A 180 2.07 9.92 5.43
N ALA A 181 2.61 9.60 6.61
CA ALA A 181 3.63 8.59 6.79
C ALA A 181 3.13 7.19 6.35
N THR A 182 2.00 6.73 6.88
CA THR A 182 1.43 5.43 6.48
C THR A 182 0.88 5.46 5.06
N GLY A 183 0.12 6.50 4.69
CA GLY A 183 -0.54 6.57 3.39
C GLY A 183 0.44 6.56 2.21
N LEU A 184 1.48 7.40 2.25
CA LEU A 184 2.46 7.48 1.16
C LEU A 184 3.38 6.26 1.10
N SER A 185 3.84 5.76 2.26
CA SER A 185 4.74 4.60 2.30
C SER A 185 4.10 3.31 1.77
N ALA A 186 2.77 3.22 1.85
CA ALA A 186 2.01 2.10 1.32
C ALA A 186 2.02 2.03 -0.22
N ILE A 187 2.23 3.15 -0.91
CA ILE A 187 2.20 3.20 -2.39
C ILE A 187 3.29 2.31 -2.99
N GLY A 188 4.54 2.54 -2.56
CA GLY A 188 5.69 1.83 -3.12
C GLY A 188 5.62 0.33 -2.85
N SER A 189 5.34 -0.04 -1.61
CA SER A 189 5.27 -1.44 -1.15
C SER A 189 4.15 -2.22 -1.84
N GLY A 190 3.00 -1.58 -2.09
CA GLY A 190 1.89 -2.19 -2.82
C GLY A 190 2.24 -2.47 -4.29
N ILE A 191 2.80 -1.48 -5.00
CA ILE A 191 3.21 -1.64 -6.41
C ILE A 191 4.34 -2.67 -6.52
N GLY A 192 5.35 -2.55 -5.67
CA GLY A 192 6.50 -3.44 -5.61
C GLY A 192 6.08 -4.89 -5.41
N GLY A 193 5.25 -5.17 -4.39
CA GLY A 193 4.74 -6.50 -4.14
C GLY A 193 3.97 -7.07 -5.34
N GLY A 194 3.23 -6.23 -6.05
CA GLY A 194 2.51 -6.60 -7.27
C GLY A 194 3.41 -7.03 -8.42
N LEU A 195 4.53 -6.33 -8.61
CA LEU A 195 5.54 -6.68 -9.61
C LEU A 195 6.16 -8.05 -9.33
N VAL A 196 6.40 -8.37 -8.06
CA VAL A 196 6.94 -9.68 -7.65
C VAL A 196 5.92 -10.78 -7.95
N ALA A 197 4.66 -10.57 -7.54
CA ALA A 197 3.57 -11.52 -7.80
C ALA A 197 3.33 -11.73 -9.30
N LYS A 198 3.45 -10.67 -10.12
CA LYS A 198 3.36 -10.73 -11.58
C LYS A 198 4.39 -11.70 -12.17
N GLU A 199 5.67 -11.51 -11.86
CA GLU A 199 6.73 -12.38 -12.38
C GLU A 199 6.64 -13.81 -11.80
N SER A 200 6.08 -13.97 -10.61
CA SER A 200 5.74 -15.29 -10.05
C SER A 200 4.70 -16.01 -10.91
N CYS A 201 3.58 -15.37 -11.25
CA CYS A 201 2.56 -15.93 -12.14
C CYS A 201 3.14 -16.27 -13.53
N GLU A 202 3.97 -15.40 -14.10
CA GLU A 202 4.65 -15.70 -15.36
C GLU A 202 5.62 -16.88 -15.24
N GLY A 203 6.34 -16.98 -14.12
CA GLY A 203 7.27 -18.08 -13.81
C GLY A 203 6.55 -19.41 -13.72
N VAL A 204 5.48 -19.49 -12.91
CA VAL A 204 4.64 -20.69 -12.78
C VAL A 204 4.01 -21.07 -14.12
N GLY A 205 3.56 -20.09 -14.91
CA GLY A 205 2.98 -20.33 -16.23
C GLY A 205 3.98 -20.79 -17.30
N ARG A 206 5.28 -20.54 -17.10
CA ARG A 206 6.36 -21.10 -17.94
C ARG A 206 6.75 -22.49 -17.47
N GLN A 207 6.91 -22.66 -16.17
CA GLN A 207 7.40 -23.88 -15.54
C GLN A 207 6.56 -24.26 -14.30
N PRO A 208 5.46 -25.01 -14.49
CA PRO A 208 4.57 -25.39 -13.37
C PRO A 208 5.21 -26.30 -12.33
N ALA A 209 6.27 -27.03 -12.71
CA ALA A 209 7.04 -27.87 -11.81
C ALA A 209 7.81 -27.03 -10.78
N ALA A 210 8.26 -25.83 -11.17
CA ALA A 210 8.98 -24.89 -10.32
C ALA A 210 8.07 -24.07 -9.40
N SER A 211 6.77 -24.38 -9.29
CA SER A 211 5.84 -23.48 -8.61
C SER A 211 6.19 -23.25 -7.15
N MET A 212 6.58 -24.31 -6.43
CA MET A 212 6.95 -24.19 -5.02
C MET A 212 8.15 -23.26 -4.79
N PRO A 213 9.33 -23.47 -5.43
CA PRO A 213 10.46 -22.56 -5.23
C PRO A 213 10.15 -21.12 -5.69
N VAL A 214 9.38 -20.95 -6.77
CA VAL A 214 8.97 -19.62 -7.26
C VAL A 214 8.08 -18.90 -6.24
N THR A 215 7.05 -19.57 -5.70
CA THR A 215 6.15 -18.99 -4.69
C THR A 215 6.90 -18.68 -3.40
N ASN A 216 7.82 -19.56 -2.95
CA ASN A 216 8.60 -19.32 -1.73
C ASN A 216 9.47 -18.05 -1.85
N VAL A 217 10.12 -17.86 -3.00
CA VAL A 217 10.98 -16.69 -3.20
C VAL A 217 10.14 -15.43 -3.45
N MET A 218 8.98 -15.56 -4.11
CA MET A 218 7.99 -14.47 -4.19
C MET A 218 7.63 -13.98 -2.79
N LEU A 219 7.27 -14.88 -1.87
CA LEU A 219 6.90 -14.51 -0.49
C LEU A 219 8.07 -13.88 0.27
N LEU A 220 9.28 -14.42 0.14
CA LEU A 220 10.48 -13.84 0.75
C LEU A 220 10.73 -12.42 0.23
N GLY A 221 10.67 -12.23 -1.08
CA GLY A 221 10.86 -10.93 -1.69
C GLY A 221 9.76 -9.94 -1.32
N GLN A 222 8.49 -10.37 -1.37
CA GLN A 222 7.37 -9.52 -0.94
C GLN A 222 7.48 -9.13 0.53
N ALA A 223 7.94 -10.01 1.42
CA ALA A 223 8.12 -9.70 2.84
C ALA A 223 9.08 -8.53 3.05
N ILE A 224 10.17 -8.47 2.27
CA ILE A 224 11.12 -7.35 2.33
C ILE A 224 10.52 -6.12 1.67
N THR A 225 9.86 -6.27 0.51
CA THR A 225 9.14 -5.17 -0.18
C THR A 225 8.06 -4.50 0.67
N GLN A 226 7.57 -5.13 1.74
CA GLN A 226 6.64 -4.52 2.69
C GLN A 226 7.32 -3.67 3.77
N THR A 227 8.63 -3.80 3.98
CA THR A 227 9.33 -3.12 5.07
C THR A 227 9.22 -1.59 5.01
N PRO A 228 9.27 -0.92 3.85
CA PRO A 228 9.08 0.55 3.79
C PRO A 228 7.71 1.01 4.31
N ALA A 229 6.64 0.26 4.02
CA ALA A 229 5.30 0.54 4.55
C ALA A 229 5.22 0.30 6.07
N ILE A 230 5.91 -0.72 6.59
CA ILE A 230 6.00 -0.97 8.04
C ILE A 230 6.74 0.18 8.73
N LEU A 231 7.82 0.70 8.14
CA LEU A 231 8.55 1.85 8.67
C LEU A 231 7.70 3.13 8.68
N GLY A 232 6.92 3.37 7.62
CA GLY A 232 5.94 4.46 7.58
C GLY A 232 4.87 4.34 8.66
N MET A 233 4.30 3.15 8.84
CA MET A 233 3.33 2.87 9.90
C MET A 233 3.94 3.02 11.30
N LEU A 234 5.20 2.61 11.49
CA LEU A 234 5.92 2.79 12.75
C LEU A 234 6.04 4.27 13.13
N VAL A 235 6.50 5.11 12.20
CA VAL A 235 6.57 6.57 12.39
C VAL A 235 5.19 7.15 12.68
N SER A 236 4.16 6.71 11.95
CA SER A 236 2.78 7.10 12.20
C SER A 236 2.32 6.80 13.63
N PHE A 237 2.59 5.59 14.12
CA PHE A 237 2.21 5.20 15.47
C PHE A 237 2.99 5.97 16.53
N ILE A 238 4.27 6.26 16.30
CA ILE A 238 5.04 7.14 17.18
C ILE A 238 4.38 8.53 17.24
N LEU A 239 3.99 9.11 16.11
CA LEU A 239 3.31 10.42 16.06
C LEU A 239 1.93 10.41 16.73
N LEU A 240 1.19 9.29 16.65
CA LEU A 240 -0.15 9.16 17.22
C LEU A 240 -0.15 8.93 18.74
N PHE A 241 0.82 8.17 19.25
CA PHE A 241 0.82 7.74 20.65
C PHE A 241 1.82 8.48 21.54
N LYS A 242 2.78 9.22 20.97
CA LYS A 242 3.69 10.07 21.74
C LYS A 242 2.99 11.36 22.16
N GLY A 243 3.05 11.68 23.46
CA GLY A 243 2.63 12.98 23.96
C GLY A 243 3.65 14.08 23.66
N PHE A 244 3.17 15.24 23.22
CA PHE A 244 3.98 16.42 22.94
C PHE A 244 3.60 17.57 23.88
N PRO A 245 4.55 18.27 24.49
CA PRO A 245 4.25 19.44 25.32
C PRO A 245 3.69 20.58 24.48
N ALA A 246 2.89 21.45 25.09
CA ALA A 246 2.36 22.63 24.43
C ALA A 246 3.51 23.55 23.99
N SER A 247 3.42 24.06 22.76
CA SER A 247 4.39 25.00 22.20
C SER A 247 3.70 26.16 21.51
N ASP A 248 4.14 27.38 21.82
CA ASP A 248 3.70 28.63 21.19
C ASP A 248 4.41 28.90 19.85
N THR A 249 5.46 28.14 19.55
CA THR A 249 6.20 28.25 18.28
C THR A 249 5.70 27.22 17.26
N PHE A 250 5.79 27.56 15.98
CA PHE A 250 5.45 26.65 14.87
C PHE A 250 6.52 25.57 14.62
N THR A 251 7.73 25.73 15.16
CA THR A 251 8.87 24.85 14.89
C THR A 251 8.57 23.38 15.21
N PRO A 252 8.02 23.02 16.41
CA PRO A 252 7.72 21.63 16.71
C PRO A 252 6.62 21.06 15.82
N ALA A 253 5.60 21.86 15.48
CA ALA A 253 4.54 21.42 14.57
C ALA A 253 5.11 21.08 13.19
N MET A 254 5.95 21.96 12.63
CA MET A 254 6.57 21.71 11.32
C MET A 254 7.55 20.54 11.35
N ALA A 255 8.25 20.30 12.46
CA ALA A 255 9.10 19.13 12.64
C ALA A 255 8.27 17.83 12.58
N LEU A 256 7.13 17.76 13.30
CA LEU A 256 6.26 16.58 13.30
C LEU A 256 5.61 16.34 11.93
N LEU A 257 5.13 17.39 11.25
CA LEU A 257 4.61 17.26 9.88
C LEU A 257 5.71 16.79 8.92
N GLY A 258 6.89 17.40 9.00
CA GLY A 258 8.06 17.07 8.18
C GLY A 258 8.54 15.64 8.40
N SER A 259 8.46 15.13 9.64
CA SER A 259 8.83 13.75 9.97
C SER A 259 7.95 12.73 9.25
N GLY A 260 6.63 12.97 9.21
CA GLY A 260 5.69 12.10 8.53
C GLY A 260 5.83 12.16 7.01
N LEU A 261 6.02 13.37 6.46
CA LEU A 261 6.24 13.56 5.03
C LEU A 261 7.55 12.92 4.56
N CYS A 262 8.64 13.08 5.30
CA CYS A 262 9.95 12.49 5.01
C CYS A 262 9.87 10.96 4.94
N MET A 263 9.29 10.33 5.95
CA MET A 263 9.14 8.88 5.97
C MET A 263 8.19 8.39 4.88
N GLY A 264 7.05 9.05 4.70
CA GLY A 264 6.05 8.69 3.70
C GLY A 264 6.62 8.70 2.27
N ILE A 265 7.23 9.81 1.85
CA ILE A 265 7.83 9.93 0.51
C ILE A 265 9.08 9.04 0.39
N GLY A 266 9.92 9.00 1.41
CA GLY A 266 11.17 8.23 1.43
C GLY A 266 10.98 6.71 1.29
N ALA A 267 9.80 6.20 1.66
CA ALA A 267 9.45 4.78 1.52
C ALA A 267 8.96 4.36 0.12
N ILE A 268 8.52 5.31 -0.74
CA ILE A 268 7.95 4.98 -2.06
C ILE A 268 9.00 4.31 -2.96
N GLY A 269 10.18 4.93 -3.06
CA GLY A 269 11.28 4.46 -3.91
C GLY A 269 11.75 3.05 -3.54
N PRO A 270 12.12 2.79 -2.28
CA PRO A 270 12.51 1.47 -1.80
C PRO A 270 11.47 0.40 -2.07
N GLY A 271 10.19 0.65 -1.76
CA GLY A 271 9.13 -0.33 -2.01
C GLY A 271 9.05 -0.75 -3.49
N ILE A 272 9.18 0.19 -4.42
CA ILE A 272 9.19 -0.13 -5.86
C ILE A 272 10.48 -0.84 -6.27
N GLY A 273 11.64 -0.32 -5.85
CA GLY A 273 12.95 -0.82 -6.23
C GLY A 273 13.25 -2.23 -5.71
N GLU A 274 12.84 -2.52 -4.48
CA GLU A 274 12.89 -3.86 -3.91
C GLU A 274 11.98 -4.81 -4.67
N GLY A 275 10.79 -4.33 -5.06
CA GLY A 275 9.90 -5.04 -5.97
C GLY A 275 10.60 -5.43 -7.29
N TRP A 276 11.36 -4.51 -7.91
CA TRP A 276 12.12 -4.81 -9.13
C TRP A 276 13.22 -5.85 -8.91
N ALA A 277 14.02 -5.71 -7.84
CA ALA A 277 15.07 -6.66 -7.52
C ALA A 277 14.49 -8.07 -7.31
N SER A 278 13.40 -8.15 -6.54
CA SER A 278 12.68 -9.38 -6.25
C SER A 278 12.02 -9.99 -7.50
N SER A 279 11.35 -9.18 -8.32
CA SER A 279 10.82 -9.60 -9.63
C SER A 279 11.91 -10.23 -10.50
N GLY A 280 13.11 -9.64 -10.52
CA GLY A 280 14.27 -10.20 -11.21
C GLY A 280 14.65 -11.57 -10.68
N GLY A 281 14.73 -11.74 -9.36
CA GLY A 281 15.01 -13.03 -8.72
C GLY A 281 13.98 -14.10 -9.07
N VAL A 282 12.70 -13.80 -8.83
CA VAL A 282 11.57 -14.71 -9.09
C VAL A 282 11.51 -15.17 -10.55
N LYS A 283 11.71 -14.24 -11.49
CA LYS A 283 11.73 -14.51 -12.94
C LYS A 283 12.77 -15.55 -13.35
N TRP A 284 13.96 -15.50 -12.74
CA TRP A 284 15.07 -16.39 -13.09
C TRP A 284 15.05 -17.71 -12.34
N ILE A 285 14.48 -17.77 -11.14
CA ILE A 285 14.34 -19.02 -10.38
C ILE A 285 13.47 -20.03 -11.11
N ALA A 286 12.39 -19.57 -11.77
CA ALA A 286 11.56 -20.42 -12.63
C ALA A 286 12.32 -21.05 -13.81
N ARG A 287 13.48 -20.48 -14.20
CA ARG A 287 14.31 -20.95 -15.33
C ARG A 287 15.51 -21.76 -14.88
N ASN A 288 16.03 -21.50 -13.68
CA ASN A 288 17.29 -22.02 -13.17
C ASN A 288 17.15 -22.52 -11.72
N GLU A 289 16.25 -23.48 -11.49
CA GLU A 289 15.93 -24.00 -10.13
C GLU A 289 17.18 -24.46 -9.35
N LYS A 290 18.18 -25.02 -10.04
CA LYS A 290 19.45 -25.47 -9.43
C LYS A 290 20.27 -24.33 -8.80
N HIS A 291 20.07 -23.09 -9.24
CA HIS A 291 20.78 -21.90 -8.77
C HIS A 291 19.91 -20.99 -7.89
N THR A 292 18.81 -21.52 -7.33
CA THR A 292 17.90 -20.76 -6.47
C THR A 292 18.62 -20.06 -5.33
N GLY A 293 19.58 -20.72 -4.69
CA GLY A 293 20.36 -20.15 -3.59
C GLY A 293 21.18 -18.93 -4.01
N ASP A 294 21.86 -19.00 -5.14
CA ASP A 294 22.72 -17.91 -5.65
C ASP A 294 21.88 -16.71 -6.10
N ILE A 295 20.78 -16.97 -6.83
CA ILE A 295 19.86 -15.93 -7.29
C ILE A 295 19.21 -15.22 -6.10
N THR A 296 18.76 -15.98 -5.10
CA THR A 296 18.13 -15.43 -3.90
C THR A 296 19.12 -14.57 -3.12
N ARG A 297 20.37 -15.01 -2.96
CA ARG A 297 21.41 -14.20 -2.29
C ARG A 297 21.66 -12.89 -3.01
N LEU A 298 21.82 -12.91 -4.33
CA LEU A 298 22.04 -11.70 -5.12
C LEU A 298 20.85 -10.74 -5.02
N MET A 299 19.63 -11.28 -5.10
CA MET A 299 18.38 -10.54 -4.92
C MET A 299 18.37 -9.83 -3.55
N LEU A 300 18.64 -10.56 -2.46
CA LEU A 300 18.62 -10.01 -1.10
C LEU A 300 19.67 -8.91 -0.89
N VAL A 301 20.87 -9.06 -1.45
CA VAL A 301 21.90 -8.01 -1.40
C VAL A 301 21.44 -6.74 -2.12
N GLY A 302 20.84 -6.88 -3.31
CA GLY A 302 20.30 -5.75 -4.06
C GLY A 302 19.16 -5.03 -3.30
N MET A 303 18.28 -5.80 -2.67
CA MET A 303 17.19 -5.26 -1.84
C MET A 303 17.74 -4.53 -0.62
N ALA A 304 18.71 -5.10 0.11
CA ALA A 304 19.33 -4.46 1.26
C ALA A 304 19.99 -3.11 0.93
N VAL A 305 20.63 -3.00 -0.24
CA VAL A 305 21.19 -1.72 -0.70
C VAL A 305 20.07 -0.72 -1.04
N THR A 306 18.99 -1.19 -1.66
CA THR A 306 17.83 -0.36 -2.01
C THR A 306 17.12 0.21 -0.78
N GLU A 307 16.99 -0.61 0.28
CA GLU A 307 16.33 -0.25 1.54
C GLU A 307 17.05 0.87 2.31
N SER A 308 18.36 1.05 2.08
CA SER A 308 19.16 2.07 2.79
C SER A 308 18.55 3.47 2.74
N THR A 309 17.89 3.83 1.65
CA THR A 309 17.25 5.15 1.50
C THR A 309 15.98 5.31 2.36
N ALA A 310 15.22 4.24 2.60
CA ALA A 310 14.11 4.24 3.57
C ALA A 310 14.66 4.37 5.00
N ILE A 311 15.77 3.70 5.31
CA ILE A 311 16.43 3.83 6.61
C ILE A 311 16.93 5.27 6.84
N TYR A 312 17.51 5.93 5.83
CA TYR A 312 17.91 7.33 5.95
C TYR A 312 16.71 8.26 6.21
N ALA A 313 15.59 8.03 5.50
CA ALA A 313 14.35 8.78 5.73
C ALA A 313 13.81 8.55 7.16
N MET A 314 13.85 7.31 7.64
CA MET A 314 13.47 6.98 9.01
C MET A 314 14.35 7.68 10.04
N VAL A 315 15.68 7.70 9.85
CA VAL A 315 16.61 8.37 10.76
C VAL A 315 16.33 9.87 10.85
N ILE A 316 16.09 10.53 9.71
CA ILE A 316 15.70 11.95 9.70
C ILE A 316 14.34 12.17 10.37
N SER A 317 13.37 11.31 10.08
CA SER A 317 12.05 11.36 10.72
C SER A 317 12.13 11.23 12.25
N LEU A 318 12.88 10.25 12.75
CA LEU A 318 13.10 10.06 14.19
C LEU A 318 13.88 11.22 14.82
N SER A 319 14.83 11.80 14.10
CA SER A 319 15.56 13.00 14.56
C SER A 319 14.61 14.19 14.73
N LEU A 320 13.67 14.39 13.80
CA LEU A 320 12.63 15.42 13.87
C LEU A 320 11.60 15.18 15.00
N ILE A 321 11.45 13.95 15.49
CA ILE A 321 10.48 13.61 16.54
C ILE A 321 11.11 13.66 17.94
N PHE A 322 12.38 13.26 18.07
CA PHE A 322 13.01 13.01 19.37
C PHE A 322 14.14 13.97 19.72
N VAL A 323 14.77 14.62 18.74
CA VAL A 323 15.97 15.44 18.95
C VAL A 323 15.67 16.93 18.79
N LEU A 324 14.83 17.28 17.82
CA LEU A 324 14.44 18.64 17.47
C LEU A 324 13.04 18.99 18.01
#